data_AF-A0A956CIG0-F1
#
_entry.id   AF-A0A956CIG0-F1
#
_cell.length_a   1.000
_cell.length_b   1.000
_cell.length_c   1.000
_cell.angle_alpha   90.00
_cell.angle_beta   90.00
_cell.angle_gamma   90.00
#
_symmetry.space_group_name_H-M   'P 1'
#
loop_
_entity.id
_entity.type
_entity.pdbx_description
1 polymer ?
#
loop_
_entity_poly.entity_id
_entity_poly.type
_entity_poly.pdbx_seq_one_letter_code
_entity_poly.pdbx_strand_id
1 'polypeptide(L)'
;MSRASGTAPGTEEHRAPELGPSGTAAPALLVAFPRPLVLDVPPSGVALGRDWLASSGVSDTRVSGEHLRFTKSGGGFWVEDTGSRNGTWLDGHRLTPGEQARLADGSILRMGRTLLVYRQELLGPRMALPPVGELAGPFGLRTVSELLEAIGRRPPRCVLVEGETGTGKELVAQAVAHAVRPNRPFVAINIAGIAAGVFESQLFGHVAGAFSGSGRGSRGLIAAHEGGVVF
;
A
#
# COMPACT_ATOMS: atom_id res chain seq x y z
N MET A 1 -52.04 -21.20 -18.70
CA MET A 1 -51.41 -20.60 -17.51
C MET A 1 -49.98 -21.12 -17.41
N SER A 2 -49.00 -20.35 -17.85
CA SER A 2 -47.58 -20.72 -17.81
C SER A 2 -46.83 -19.60 -17.08
N ARG A 3 -46.19 -19.94 -15.95
CA ARG A 3 -45.34 -19.05 -15.16
C ARG A 3 -43.95 -19.03 -15.81
N ALA A 4 -43.49 -17.86 -16.24
CA ALA A 4 -42.07 -17.60 -16.49
C ALA A 4 -41.52 -16.81 -15.31
N SER A 5 -40.78 -17.48 -14.42
CA SER A 5 -39.98 -16.85 -13.38
C SER A 5 -38.65 -16.42 -13.99
N GLY A 6 -38.51 -15.12 -14.26
CA GLY A 6 -37.22 -14.53 -14.63
C GLY A 6 -36.35 -14.39 -13.38
N THR A 7 -35.32 -15.23 -13.26
CA THR A 7 -34.23 -15.08 -12.30
C THR A 7 -33.38 -13.88 -12.71
N ALA A 8 -33.25 -12.90 -11.83
CA ALA A 8 -32.34 -11.77 -12.01
C ALA A 8 -30.88 -12.27 -12.06
N PRO A 9 -30.01 -11.70 -12.91
CA PRO A 9 -28.59 -12.02 -12.88
C PRO A 9 -28.01 -11.52 -11.56
N GLY A 10 -27.54 -12.46 -10.73
CA GLY A 10 -26.88 -12.17 -9.47
C GLY A 10 -25.57 -11.42 -9.71
N THR A 11 -25.27 -10.50 -8.81
CA THR A 11 -23.99 -9.81 -8.67
C THR A 11 -22.89 -10.86 -8.49
N GLU A 12 -22.14 -11.19 -9.54
CA GLU A 12 -20.87 -11.89 -9.38
C GLU A 12 -19.93 -10.94 -8.63
N GLU A 13 -19.66 -11.24 -7.35
CA GLU A 13 -18.57 -10.61 -6.61
C GLU A 13 -17.28 -10.81 -7.40
N HIS A 14 -16.71 -9.71 -7.87
CA HIS A 14 -15.47 -9.72 -8.61
C HIS A 14 -14.33 -10.00 -7.63
N ARG A 15 -14.05 -11.29 -7.40
CA ARG A 15 -12.95 -11.73 -6.53
C ARG A 15 -11.63 -11.28 -7.15
N ALA A 16 -10.81 -10.58 -6.38
CA ALA A 16 -9.46 -10.20 -6.77
C ALA A 16 -8.66 -11.44 -7.25
N PRO A 17 -7.80 -11.32 -8.27
CA PRO A 17 -7.01 -12.44 -8.76
C PRO A 17 -6.11 -12.97 -7.63
N GLU A 18 -6.22 -14.28 -7.35
CA GLU A 18 -5.30 -14.98 -6.45
C GLU A 18 -3.92 -15.03 -7.09
N LEU A 19 -2.98 -14.25 -6.54
CA LEU A 19 -1.59 -14.25 -6.95
C LEU A 19 -0.92 -15.52 -6.40
N GLY A 20 -0.52 -16.42 -7.30
CA GLY A 20 0.20 -17.64 -6.94
C GLY A 20 1.52 -17.36 -6.20
N PRO A 21 1.88 -18.13 -5.16
CA PRO A 21 3.06 -17.87 -4.35
C PRO A 21 4.32 -18.28 -5.12
N SER A 22 4.99 -17.33 -5.76
CA SER A 22 6.34 -17.54 -6.30
C SER A 22 7.38 -17.13 -5.25
N GLY A 23 7.46 -17.88 -4.14
CA GLY A 23 8.48 -17.70 -3.11
C GLY A 23 8.15 -18.43 -1.81
N THR A 24 9.15 -19.02 -1.16
CA THR A 24 9.01 -19.61 0.17
C THR A 24 8.74 -18.50 1.19
N ALA A 25 7.57 -18.52 1.84
CA ALA A 25 7.24 -17.61 2.92
C ALA A 25 8.26 -17.78 4.06
N ALA A 26 8.99 -16.72 4.38
CA ALA A 26 9.97 -16.73 5.46
C ALA A 26 9.87 -15.43 6.27
N PRO A 27 10.18 -15.47 7.58
CA PRO A 27 10.17 -14.27 8.40
C PRO A 27 11.30 -13.33 7.97
N ALA A 28 11.02 -12.03 8.02
CA ALA A 28 11.95 -11.00 7.56
C ALA A 28 11.82 -9.69 8.34
N LEU A 29 12.85 -8.86 8.26
CA LEU A 29 12.85 -7.48 8.75
C LEU A 29 12.93 -6.53 7.55
N LEU A 30 11.89 -5.72 7.37
CA LEU A 30 11.80 -4.73 6.31
C LEU A 30 12.35 -3.40 6.82
N VAL A 31 13.50 -2.96 6.34
CA VAL A 31 13.99 -1.61 6.67
C VAL A 31 13.18 -0.61 5.87
N ALA A 32 12.35 0.17 6.56
CA ALA A 32 11.54 1.23 5.96
C ALA A 32 12.29 2.58 5.93
N PHE A 33 13.27 2.78 6.81
CA PHE A 33 14.13 3.97 6.86
C PHE A 33 15.53 3.58 7.35
N PRO A 34 16.63 4.15 6.79
CA PRO A 34 16.70 5.28 5.85
C PRO A 34 16.50 4.91 4.39
N ARG A 35 16.61 3.63 4.06
CA ARG A 35 16.39 3.13 2.72
C ARG A 35 15.65 1.80 2.76
N PRO A 36 14.80 1.53 1.77
CA PRO A 36 14.19 0.23 1.56
C PRO A 36 15.20 -0.91 1.42
N LEU A 37 15.17 -1.91 2.30
CA LEU A 37 15.77 -3.23 2.06
C LEU A 37 15.13 -4.34 2.93
N VAL A 38 15.27 -5.60 2.51
CA VAL A 38 14.85 -6.76 3.30
C VAL A 38 16.07 -7.38 3.97
N LEU A 39 15.96 -7.62 5.26
CA LEU A 39 16.93 -8.37 6.06
C LEU A 39 16.32 -9.70 6.50
N ASP A 40 17.15 -10.72 6.56
CA ASP A 40 16.82 -11.93 7.29
C ASP A 40 16.65 -11.63 8.78
N VAL A 41 15.71 -12.33 9.42
CA VAL A 41 15.69 -12.35 10.89
C VAL A 41 16.96 -13.05 11.35
N PRO A 42 17.74 -12.44 12.27
CA PRO A 42 18.99 -13.05 12.71
C PRO A 42 18.77 -14.36 13.47
N PRO A 43 19.84 -15.16 13.66
CA PRO A 43 19.79 -16.29 14.58
C PRO A 43 19.36 -15.87 15.99
N SER A 44 18.63 -16.76 16.67
CA SER A 44 18.17 -16.53 18.03
C SER A 44 19.34 -16.32 18.99
N GLY A 45 19.21 -15.35 19.89
CA GLY A 45 20.20 -15.01 20.90
C GLY A 45 21.31 -14.07 20.40
N VAL A 46 21.31 -13.63 19.14
CA VAL A 46 22.33 -12.72 18.62
C VAL A 46 21.94 -11.26 18.89
N ALA A 47 22.87 -10.50 19.47
CA ALA A 47 22.73 -9.06 19.60
C ALA A 47 22.97 -8.39 18.24
N LEU A 48 22.06 -7.52 17.86
CA LEU A 48 22.13 -6.69 16.66
C LEU A 48 22.44 -5.26 17.04
N GLY A 49 23.09 -4.56 16.13
CA GLY A 49 23.30 -3.14 16.26
C GLY A 49 23.94 -2.57 15.02
N ARG A 50 24.79 -1.57 15.22
CA ARG A 50 25.30 -0.71 14.16
C ARG A 50 26.05 -1.48 13.08
N ASP A 51 26.90 -2.42 13.46
CA ASP A 51 27.75 -3.15 12.51
C ASP A 51 26.94 -4.16 11.69
N TRP A 52 25.90 -4.75 12.29
CA TRP A 52 24.94 -5.59 11.58
C TRP A 52 24.17 -4.78 10.52
N LEU A 53 23.68 -3.59 10.85
CA LEU A 53 23.05 -2.69 9.88
C LEU A 53 24.03 -2.26 8.78
N ALA A 54 25.27 -1.93 9.16
CA ALA A 54 26.30 -1.50 8.23
C ALA A 54 26.67 -2.59 7.21
N SER A 55 26.66 -3.87 7.62
CA SER A 55 26.88 -5.01 6.72
C SER A 55 25.87 -5.08 5.56
N SER A 56 24.70 -4.46 5.75
CA SER A 56 23.62 -4.36 4.75
C SER A 56 23.50 -2.96 4.12
N GLY A 57 24.52 -2.11 4.31
CA GLY A 57 24.57 -0.76 3.75
C GLY A 57 23.64 0.23 4.44
N VAL A 58 23.28 0.01 5.72
CA VAL A 58 22.57 1.00 6.54
C VAL A 58 23.54 1.57 7.58
N SER A 59 23.86 2.86 7.46
CA SER A 59 24.69 3.56 8.43
C SER A 59 23.81 4.40 9.35
N ASP A 60 23.85 4.10 10.66
CA ASP A 60 23.16 4.87 11.68
C ASP A 60 24.02 4.98 12.94
N THR A 61 24.64 6.15 13.13
CA THR A 61 25.55 6.42 14.26
C THR A 61 24.83 6.48 15.61
N ARG A 62 23.48 6.52 15.63
CA ARG A 62 22.68 6.46 16.85
C ARG A 62 22.36 5.03 17.29
N VAL A 63 22.69 4.03 16.46
CA VAL A 63 22.57 2.62 16.85
C VAL A 63 23.84 2.23 17.62
N SER A 64 23.65 1.46 18.70
CA SER A 64 24.76 0.92 19.52
C SER A 64 25.42 -0.24 18.79
N GLY A 65 26.65 -0.61 19.15
CA GLY A 65 27.28 -1.83 18.60
C GLY A 65 26.45 -3.08 18.87
N GLU A 66 26.04 -3.25 20.14
CA GLU A 66 24.94 -4.13 20.56
C GLU A 66 23.79 -3.25 21.05
N HIS A 67 22.66 -3.30 20.35
CA HIS A 67 21.52 -2.40 20.57
C HIS A 67 20.27 -3.16 21.03
N LEU A 68 19.94 -4.24 20.33
CA LEU A 68 18.84 -5.13 20.71
C LEU A 68 19.24 -6.58 20.45
N ARG A 69 18.53 -7.53 21.05
CA ARG A 69 18.73 -8.97 20.81
C ARG A 69 17.42 -9.58 20.35
N PHE A 70 17.51 -10.44 19.34
CA PHE A 70 16.38 -11.24 18.86
C PHE A 70 16.42 -12.62 19.50
N THR A 71 15.28 -13.12 19.98
CA THR A 71 15.15 -14.46 20.54
C THR A 71 13.95 -15.17 19.90
N LYS A 72 14.13 -16.43 19.51
CA LYS A 72 13.03 -17.29 19.06
C LYS A 72 12.59 -18.17 20.23
N SER A 73 11.35 -18.01 20.67
CA SER A 73 10.79 -18.79 21.79
C SER A 73 9.29 -19.00 21.58
N GLY A 74 8.80 -20.20 21.92
CA GLY A 74 7.37 -20.52 21.84
C GLY A 74 6.77 -20.37 20.42
N GLY A 75 7.55 -20.60 19.37
CA GLY A 75 7.11 -20.46 17.97
C GLY A 75 7.05 -19.00 17.46
N GLY A 76 7.35 -18.01 18.31
CA GLY A 76 7.39 -16.60 17.94
C GLY A 76 8.79 -15.99 18.07
N PHE A 77 8.89 -14.73 17.66
CA PHE A 77 10.09 -13.92 17.84
C PHE A 77 9.86 -12.84 18.90
N TRP A 78 10.92 -12.58 19.64
CA TRP A 78 10.99 -11.62 20.73
C TRP A 78 12.19 -10.72 20.52
N VAL A 79 12.09 -9.50 21.02
CA VAL A 79 13.18 -8.55 21.08
C VAL A 79 13.37 -8.05 22.50
N GLU A 80 14.62 -7.75 22.85
CA GLU A 80 14.97 -7.04 24.07
C GLU A 80 16.00 -5.95 23.75
N ASP A 81 15.91 -4.81 24.41
CA ASP A 81 16.97 -3.80 24.36
C ASP A 81 18.15 -4.24 25.23
N THR A 82 19.37 -4.19 24.70
CA THR A 82 20.58 -4.70 25.40
C THR A 82 21.25 -3.64 26.29
N GLY A 83 20.51 -2.59 26.70
CA GLY A 83 21.09 -1.43 27.40
C GLY A 83 21.64 -0.40 26.42
N SER A 84 20.94 -0.19 25.30
CA SER A 84 21.41 0.68 24.24
C SER A 84 21.37 2.16 24.64
N ARG A 85 22.26 2.97 24.04
CA ARG A 85 22.41 4.39 24.43
C ARG A 85 21.17 5.22 24.12
N ASN A 86 20.52 4.94 22.99
CA ASN A 86 19.32 5.66 22.57
C ASN A 86 18.03 4.91 22.95
N GLY A 87 18.10 3.62 23.26
CA GLY A 87 16.95 2.75 23.49
C GLY A 87 16.41 2.14 22.20
N THR A 88 15.59 1.12 22.37
CA THR A 88 14.81 0.45 21.34
C THR A 88 13.33 0.79 21.53
N TRP A 89 12.61 1.00 20.44
CA TRP A 89 11.17 1.21 20.47
C TRP A 89 10.47 0.14 19.66
N LEU A 90 9.35 -0.35 20.18
CA LEU A 90 8.45 -1.30 19.54
C LEU A 90 7.05 -0.67 19.51
N ASP A 91 6.48 -0.54 18.31
CA ASP A 91 5.13 -0.01 18.09
C ASP A 91 4.89 1.34 18.79
N GLY A 92 5.93 2.18 18.81
CA GLY A 92 5.93 3.52 19.43
C GLY A 92 6.33 3.53 20.91
N HIS A 93 6.33 2.39 21.59
CA HIS A 93 6.68 2.28 23.00
C HIS A 93 8.17 1.98 23.18
N ARG A 94 8.83 2.68 24.10
CA ARG A 94 10.24 2.43 24.42
C ARG A 94 10.34 1.20 25.32
N LEU A 95 11.16 0.24 24.93
CA LEU A 95 11.42 -0.94 25.76
C LEU A 95 12.33 -0.58 26.95
N THR A 96 12.08 -1.21 28.08
CA THR A 96 13.02 -1.20 29.21
C THR A 96 14.20 -2.12 28.87
N PRO A 97 15.45 -1.76 29.18
CA PRO A 97 16.58 -2.67 28.96
C PRO A 97 16.37 -4.03 29.63
N GLY A 98 16.55 -5.12 28.88
CA GLY A 98 16.30 -6.50 29.32
C GLY A 98 14.83 -6.94 29.33
N GLU A 99 13.89 -6.06 29.02
CA GLU A 99 12.48 -6.42 28.83
C GLU A 99 12.30 -7.18 27.52
N GLN A 100 11.71 -8.38 27.60
CA GLN A 100 11.36 -9.15 26.40
C GLN A 100 9.98 -8.74 25.90
N ALA A 101 9.95 -8.26 24.65
CA ALA A 101 8.72 -7.89 23.96
C ALA A 101 8.51 -8.76 22.71
N ARG A 102 7.28 -9.24 22.52
CA ARG A 102 6.91 -10.12 21.42
C ARG A 102 6.76 -9.31 20.13
N LEU A 103 7.24 -9.86 19.01
CA LEU A 103 6.95 -9.36 17.68
C LEU A 103 5.71 -10.03 17.09
N ALA A 104 4.76 -9.22 16.65
CA ALA A 104 3.62 -9.65 15.83
C ALA A 104 3.87 -9.27 14.36
N ASP A 105 3.21 -9.94 13.40
CA ASP A 105 3.31 -9.52 11.99
C ASP A 105 2.93 -8.05 11.85
N GLY A 106 3.81 -7.24 11.26
CA GLY A 106 3.66 -5.80 11.14
C GLY A 106 4.27 -4.97 12.27
N SER A 107 4.80 -5.58 13.34
CA SER A 107 5.46 -4.84 14.44
C SER A 107 6.57 -3.93 13.92
N ILE A 108 6.58 -2.69 14.41
CA ILE A 108 7.51 -1.64 14.02
C ILE A 108 8.60 -1.50 15.09
N LEU A 109 9.83 -1.82 14.72
CA LEU A 109 11.02 -1.64 15.54
C LEU A 109 11.77 -0.38 15.13
N ARG A 110 12.13 0.46 16.10
CA ARG A 110 13.04 1.58 15.88
C ARG A 110 14.28 1.45 16.75
N MET A 111 15.44 1.60 16.12
CA MET A 111 16.74 1.74 16.78
C MET A 111 17.48 2.92 16.17
N GLY A 112 17.89 3.88 17.00
CA GLY A 112 18.41 5.15 16.47
C GLY A 112 17.37 5.85 15.59
N ARG A 113 17.73 6.08 14.31
CA ARG A 113 16.86 6.59 13.24
C ARG A 113 16.29 5.47 12.36
N THR A 114 16.88 4.29 12.41
CA THR A 114 16.49 3.14 11.58
C THR A 114 15.14 2.57 12.03
N LEU A 115 14.24 2.37 11.08
CA LEU A 115 12.91 1.81 11.30
C LEU A 115 12.77 0.50 10.52
N LEU A 116 12.47 -0.57 11.23
CA LEU A 116 12.26 -1.92 10.70
C LEU A 116 10.81 -2.35 10.93
N VAL A 117 10.23 -3.07 9.99
CA VAL A 117 8.93 -3.72 10.13
C VAL A 117 9.16 -5.22 10.11
N TYR A 118 8.76 -5.91 11.18
CA TYR A 118 8.82 -7.36 11.23
C TYR A 118 7.69 -7.97 10.41
N ARG A 119 8.03 -8.92 9.54
CA ARG A 119 7.07 -9.78 8.86
C ARG A 119 7.27 -11.22 9.27
N GLN A 120 6.19 -11.90 9.67
CA GLN A 120 6.24 -13.34 9.98
C GLN A 120 6.38 -14.16 8.69
N GLU A 121 5.71 -13.72 7.63
CA GLU A 121 5.76 -14.34 6.31
C GLU A 121 5.90 -13.24 5.26
N LEU A 122 7.11 -13.10 4.71
CA LEU A 122 7.34 -12.27 3.54
C LEU A 122 7.20 -13.13 2.28
N LEU A 123 6.15 -12.88 1.51
CA LEU A 123 5.96 -13.45 0.18
C LEU A 123 6.57 -12.53 -0.88
N GLY A 124 7.30 -13.13 -1.83
CA GLY A 124 7.88 -12.42 -2.96
C GLY A 124 9.34 -12.00 -2.78
N PRO A 125 9.88 -11.20 -3.71
CA PRO A 125 11.31 -10.93 -3.80
C PRO A 125 11.79 -9.96 -2.73
N ARG A 126 13.02 -10.20 -2.30
CA ARG A 126 13.66 -9.55 -1.15
C ARG A 126 14.36 -8.23 -1.50
N MET A 127 14.07 -7.69 -2.68
CA MET A 127 14.61 -6.42 -3.17
C MET A 127 13.51 -5.39 -3.22
N ALA A 128 13.81 -4.18 -2.75
CA ALA A 128 12.89 -3.07 -2.84
C ALA A 128 12.57 -2.76 -4.31
N LEU A 129 11.30 -2.61 -4.62
CA LEU A 129 10.89 -2.19 -5.96
C LEU A 129 11.06 -0.68 -6.12
N PRO A 130 11.45 -0.19 -7.32
CA PRO A 130 11.43 1.23 -7.58
C PRO A 130 10.00 1.77 -7.42
N PRO A 131 9.84 3.04 -7.03
CA PRO A 131 8.55 3.70 -7.02
C PRO A 131 7.85 3.62 -8.38
N VAL A 132 6.52 3.58 -8.37
CA VAL A 132 5.71 3.70 -9.59
C VAL A 132 5.02 5.05 -9.60
N GLY A 133 5.61 6.03 -10.29
CA GLY A 133 5.21 7.43 -10.14
C GLY A 133 5.45 7.89 -8.69
N GLU A 134 4.41 8.43 -8.04
CA GLU A 134 4.45 8.82 -6.62
C GLU A 134 4.14 7.68 -5.65
N LEU A 135 3.71 6.51 -6.15
CA LEU A 135 3.54 5.34 -5.30
C LEU A 135 4.91 4.89 -4.81
N ALA A 136 5.16 5.14 -3.53
CA ALA A 136 6.33 4.66 -2.82
C ALA A 136 5.88 3.60 -1.80
N GLY A 137 6.43 2.40 -1.93
CA GLY A 137 6.11 1.28 -1.07
C GLY A 137 7.20 0.24 -1.24
N PRO A 138 8.11 0.09 -0.26
CA PRO A 138 9.34 -0.65 -0.50
C PRO A 138 9.09 -2.13 -0.83
N PHE A 139 7.99 -2.71 -0.33
CA PHE A 139 7.72 -4.16 -0.45
C PHE A 139 6.27 -4.49 -0.89
N GLY A 140 5.46 -3.48 -1.23
CA GLY A 140 4.03 -3.65 -1.57
C GLY A 140 3.66 -3.31 -3.01
N LEU A 141 4.58 -2.78 -3.81
CA LEU A 141 4.25 -2.29 -5.16
C LEU A 141 4.28 -3.36 -6.24
N ARG A 142 4.71 -4.60 -5.95
CA ARG A 142 4.81 -5.67 -6.97
C ARG A 142 3.49 -5.89 -7.70
N THR A 143 2.48 -6.22 -6.92
CA THR A 143 1.13 -6.49 -7.42
C THR A 143 0.63 -5.30 -8.22
N VAL A 144 0.86 -4.09 -7.71
CA VAL A 144 0.48 -2.86 -8.39
C VAL A 144 1.22 -2.70 -9.71
N SER A 145 2.55 -2.88 -9.74
CA SER A 145 3.36 -2.82 -10.96
C SER A 145 2.92 -3.84 -12.01
N GLU A 146 2.72 -5.11 -11.62
CA GLU A 146 2.28 -6.18 -12.52
C GLU A 146 0.88 -5.91 -13.08
N LEU A 147 -0.05 -5.44 -12.24
CA LEU A 147 -1.39 -5.03 -12.67
C LEU A 147 -1.33 -3.81 -13.61
N LEU A 148 -0.49 -2.83 -13.32
CA LEU A 148 -0.31 -1.65 -14.17
C LEU A 148 0.26 -2.02 -15.55
N GLU A 149 1.23 -2.92 -15.61
CA GLU A 149 1.73 -3.46 -16.88
C GLU A 149 0.62 -4.18 -17.67
N ALA A 150 -0.16 -5.03 -17.00
CA ALA A 150 -1.26 -5.75 -17.62
C ALA A 150 -2.33 -4.79 -18.18
N ILE A 151 -2.71 -3.79 -17.38
CA ILE A 151 -3.65 -2.73 -17.75
C ILE A 151 -3.11 -1.89 -18.91
N GLY A 152 -1.82 -1.55 -18.91
CA GLY A 152 -1.20 -0.81 -20.01
C GLY A 152 -1.24 -1.58 -21.34
N ARG A 153 -1.04 -2.91 -21.30
CA ARG A 153 -1.13 -3.77 -22.49
C ARG A 153 -2.58 -3.93 -23.00
N ARG A 154 -3.55 -3.97 -22.09
CA ARG A 154 -4.98 -4.13 -22.41
C ARG A 154 -5.82 -3.15 -21.56
N PRO A 155 -5.93 -1.89 -22.01
CA PRO A 155 -6.58 -0.85 -21.21
C PRO A 155 -8.08 -1.12 -21.04
N PRO A 156 -8.58 -1.33 -19.81
CA PRO A 156 -10.00 -1.47 -19.55
C PRO A 156 -10.71 -0.12 -19.66
N ARG A 157 -12.04 -0.14 -19.76
CA ARG A 157 -12.86 1.08 -19.75
C ARG A 157 -13.10 1.64 -18.35
N CYS A 158 -13.06 0.78 -17.33
CA CYS A 158 -13.30 1.12 -15.93
C CYS A 158 -12.37 0.29 -15.05
N VAL A 159 -11.86 0.90 -13.98
CA VAL A 159 -11.01 0.25 -12.98
C VAL A 159 -11.56 0.61 -11.60
N LEU A 160 -11.78 -0.40 -10.76
CA LEU A 160 -12.13 -0.22 -9.36
C LEU A 160 -10.86 -0.33 -8.51
N VAL A 161 -10.61 0.66 -7.67
CA VAL A 161 -9.49 0.66 -6.73
C VAL A 161 -10.03 0.57 -5.31
N GLU A 162 -9.73 -0.54 -4.64
CA GLU A 162 -10.18 -0.81 -3.27
C GLU A 162 -9.05 -0.64 -2.25
N GLY A 163 -9.42 -0.48 -0.98
CA GLY A 163 -8.50 -0.35 0.13
C GLY A 163 -9.02 0.60 1.21
N GLU A 164 -8.39 0.57 2.39
CA GLU A 164 -8.74 1.42 3.52
C GLU A 164 -8.42 2.91 3.26
N THR A 165 -8.99 3.80 4.07
CA THR A 165 -8.68 5.24 3.99
C THR A 165 -7.20 5.47 4.27
N GLY A 166 -6.52 6.23 3.41
CA GLY A 166 -5.09 6.55 3.57
C GLY A 166 -4.10 5.57 2.93
N THR A 167 -4.56 4.49 2.28
CA THR A 167 -3.66 3.53 1.59
C THR A 167 -3.10 4.00 0.25
N GLY A 168 -3.36 5.25 -0.15
CA GLY A 168 -2.85 5.82 -1.40
C GLY A 168 -3.68 5.47 -2.65
N LYS A 169 -4.97 5.16 -2.52
CA LYS A 169 -5.87 4.85 -3.66
C LYS A 169 -5.83 5.88 -4.79
N GLU A 170 -5.72 7.16 -4.45
CA GLU A 170 -5.58 8.23 -5.46
C GLU A 170 -4.27 8.11 -6.25
N LEU A 171 -3.15 7.81 -5.58
CA LEU A 171 -1.87 7.57 -6.24
C LEU A 171 -1.93 6.33 -7.15
N VAL A 172 -2.70 5.30 -6.75
CA VAL A 172 -2.97 4.13 -7.60
C VAL A 172 -3.77 4.53 -8.84
N ALA A 173 -4.83 5.32 -8.69
CA ALA A 173 -5.64 5.81 -9.81
C ALA A 173 -4.82 6.65 -10.81
N GLN A 174 -3.92 7.51 -10.30
CA GLN A 174 -3.00 8.27 -11.13
C GLN A 174 -2.01 7.37 -11.88
N ALA A 175 -1.46 6.35 -11.21
CA ALA A 175 -0.57 5.38 -11.85
C ALA A 175 -1.28 4.57 -12.95
N VAL A 176 -2.54 4.17 -12.72
CA VAL A 176 -3.40 3.53 -13.74
C VAL A 176 -3.62 4.47 -14.92
N ALA A 177 -3.95 5.74 -14.66
CA ALA A 177 -4.15 6.73 -15.71
C ALA A 177 -2.91 6.92 -16.57
N HIS A 178 -1.73 6.99 -15.94
CA HIS A 178 -0.45 7.08 -16.64
C HIS A 178 -0.16 5.84 -17.50
N ALA A 179 -0.47 4.64 -16.99
CA ALA A 179 -0.26 3.38 -17.72
C ALA A 179 -1.19 3.24 -18.95
N VAL A 180 -2.43 3.73 -18.87
CA VAL A 180 -3.46 3.57 -19.93
C VAL A 180 -3.43 4.72 -20.94
N ARG A 181 -3.19 5.94 -20.47
CA ARG A 181 -3.29 7.20 -21.22
C ARG A 181 -2.17 8.16 -20.79
N PRO A 182 -0.90 7.84 -21.11
CA PRO A 182 0.21 8.71 -20.76
C PRO A 182 0.00 10.12 -21.35
N ASN A 183 0.32 11.14 -20.54
CA ASN A 183 0.19 12.57 -20.89
C ASN A 183 -1.24 13.06 -21.19
N ARG A 184 -2.28 12.32 -20.79
CA ARG A 184 -3.67 12.78 -20.87
C ARG A 184 -4.14 13.35 -19.52
N PRO A 185 -5.16 14.24 -19.51
CA PRO A 185 -5.71 14.80 -18.28
C PRO A 185 -6.22 13.69 -17.36
N PHE A 186 -5.85 13.78 -16.08
CA PHE A 186 -6.43 13.01 -14.99
C PHE A 186 -7.26 13.94 -14.13
N VAL A 187 -8.52 13.60 -13.87
CA VAL A 187 -9.43 14.40 -13.07
C VAL A 187 -10.04 13.55 -11.97
N ALA A 188 -9.74 13.91 -10.72
CA ALA A 188 -10.37 13.34 -9.55
C ALA A 188 -11.66 14.09 -9.21
N ILE A 189 -12.77 13.37 -9.09
CA ILE A 189 -14.08 13.88 -8.72
C ILE A 189 -14.39 13.45 -7.30
N ASN A 190 -14.40 14.41 -6.37
CA ASN A 190 -14.88 14.15 -5.02
C ASN A 190 -16.41 14.11 -4.99
N ILE A 191 -16.98 12.91 -5.12
CA ILE A 191 -18.43 12.68 -5.09
C ILE A 191 -19.06 13.16 -3.78
N ALA A 192 -18.37 13.06 -2.64
CA ALA A 192 -18.89 13.52 -1.36
C ALA A 192 -19.08 15.06 -1.31
N GLY A 193 -18.42 15.80 -2.19
CA GLY A 193 -18.61 17.24 -2.35
C GLY A 193 -19.80 17.64 -3.23
N ILE A 194 -20.46 16.69 -3.90
CA ILE A 194 -21.55 16.96 -4.84
C ILE A 194 -22.89 16.68 -4.14
N ALA A 195 -23.75 17.69 -4.06
CA ALA A 195 -25.09 17.51 -3.51
C ALA A 195 -25.90 16.52 -4.37
N ALA A 196 -26.59 15.57 -3.73
CA ALA A 196 -27.29 14.48 -4.40
C ALA A 196 -28.26 14.95 -5.50
N GLY A 197 -28.96 16.07 -5.27
CA GLY A 197 -29.93 16.63 -6.23
C GLY A 197 -29.34 17.19 -7.52
N VAL A 198 -28.01 17.38 -7.60
CA VAL A 198 -27.32 17.86 -8.82
C VAL A 198 -26.28 16.89 -9.34
N PHE A 199 -26.13 15.72 -8.70
CA PHE A 199 -25.09 14.74 -9.01
C PHE A 199 -25.11 14.31 -10.49
N GLU A 200 -26.27 13.86 -10.97
CA GLU A 200 -26.43 13.38 -12.35
C GLU A 200 -26.17 14.50 -13.37
N SER A 201 -26.69 15.69 -13.11
CA SER A 201 -26.53 16.87 -13.96
C SER A 201 -25.07 17.36 -14.03
N GLN A 202 -24.30 17.20 -12.95
CA GLN A 202 -22.87 17.52 -12.92
C GLN A 202 -22.04 16.47 -13.67
N LEU A 203 -22.29 15.18 -13.47
CA LEU A 203 -21.52 14.10 -14.11
C LEU A 203 -21.82 13.94 -15.60
N PHE A 204 -23.11 13.90 -15.95
CA PHE A 204 -23.57 13.57 -17.31
C PHE A 204 -24.00 14.79 -18.11
N GLY A 205 -24.18 15.94 -17.45
CA GLY A 205 -24.65 17.15 -18.09
C GLY A 205 -26.16 17.22 -18.19
N HIS A 206 -26.64 18.30 -18.79
CA HIS A 206 -28.06 18.54 -19.03
C HIS A 206 -28.22 19.52 -20.20
N VAL A 207 -29.34 19.42 -20.91
CA VAL A 207 -29.73 20.40 -21.93
C VAL A 207 -30.28 21.66 -21.26
N ALA A 208 -30.15 22.81 -21.92
CA ALA A 208 -30.76 24.05 -21.42
C ALA A 208 -32.29 23.87 -21.28
N GLY A 209 -32.85 24.27 -20.14
CA GLY A 209 -34.28 24.12 -19.85
C GLY A 209 -34.69 22.74 -19.30
N ALA A 210 -33.76 21.85 -18.96
CA ALA A 210 -34.08 20.52 -18.43
C ALA A 210 -34.82 20.54 -17.07
N PHE A 211 -34.68 21.60 -16.27
CA PHE A 211 -35.38 21.77 -14.98
C PHE A 211 -35.52 23.25 -14.62
N SER A 212 -36.39 23.58 -13.65
CA SER A 212 -36.58 24.96 -13.19
C SER A 212 -35.27 25.53 -12.60
N GLY A 213 -34.72 26.55 -13.24
CA GLY A 213 -33.43 27.15 -12.86
C GLY A 213 -32.22 26.60 -13.63
N SER A 214 -32.39 25.65 -14.56
CA SER A 214 -31.31 25.26 -15.47
C SER A 214 -30.99 26.43 -16.41
N GLY A 215 -29.82 27.05 -16.24
CA GLY A 215 -29.35 28.15 -17.08
C GLY A 215 -28.88 27.66 -18.45
N ARG A 216 -27.61 27.93 -18.79
CA ARG A 216 -27.00 27.33 -19.99
C ARG A 216 -26.76 25.84 -19.74
N GLY A 217 -27.06 25.00 -20.73
CA GLY A 217 -26.82 23.56 -20.66
C GLY A 217 -25.35 23.22 -20.39
N SER A 218 -25.11 22.03 -19.85
CA SER A 218 -23.78 21.50 -19.50
C SER A 218 -23.51 20.20 -20.23
N ARG A 219 -22.27 19.99 -20.68
CA ARG A 219 -21.81 18.70 -21.24
C ARG A 219 -21.58 17.64 -20.16
N GLY A 220 -21.50 18.02 -18.89
CA GLY A 220 -21.16 17.12 -17.79
C GLY A 220 -19.66 16.85 -17.66
N LEU A 221 -19.22 16.49 -16.46
CA LEU A 221 -17.81 16.26 -16.12
C LEU A 221 -17.19 15.11 -16.93
N ILE A 222 -17.92 14.03 -17.20
CA ILE A 222 -17.37 12.89 -17.94
C ILE A 222 -17.08 13.28 -19.40
N ALA A 223 -18.08 13.87 -20.08
CA ALA A 223 -17.92 14.24 -21.49
C ALA A 223 -16.98 15.46 -21.67
N ALA A 224 -16.87 16.33 -20.67
CA ALA A 224 -15.90 17.43 -20.70
C ALA A 224 -14.44 16.94 -20.67
N HIS A 225 -14.18 15.75 -20.12
CA HIS A 225 -12.84 15.14 -20.01
C HIS A 225 -12.66 13.96 -20.97
N GLU A 226 -13.36 13.98 -22.11
CA GLU A 226 -13.22 13.00 -23.17
C GLU A 226 -11.75 12.86 -23.61
N GLY A 227 -11.27 11.61 -23.70
CA GLY A 227 -9.87 11.31 -24.03
C GLY A 227 -8.89 11.40 -22.84
N GLY A 228 -9.36 11.83 -21.67
CA GLY A 228 -8.65 11.76 -20.38
C GLY A 228 -9.06 10.54 -19.54
N VAL A 229 -8.72 10.60 -18.26
CA VAL A 229 -9.14 9.65 -17.23
C VAL A 229 -9.87 10.41 -16.12
N VAL A 230 -11.02 9.89 -15.71
CA VAL A 230 -11.82 10.40 -14.59
C VAL A 230 -11.77 9.37 -13.47
N PHE A 231 -11.51 9.84 -12.25
CA PHE A 231 -11.47 9.03 -11.03
C PHE A 231 -12.53 9.51 -10.03
#